data_AF-A0A927YRF4-F1
#
_entry.id   AF-A0A927YRF4-F1
#
_cell.length_a   1.000
_cell.length_b   1.000
_cell.length_c   1.000
_cell.angle_alpha   90.00
_cell.angle_beta   90.00
_cell.angle_gamma   90.00
#
_symmetry.space_group_name_H-M   'P 1'
#
loop_
_entity.id
_entity.type
_entity.pdbx_description
1 polymer ?
#
loop_
_entity_poly.entity_id
_entity_poly.type
_entity_poly.pdbx_seq_one_letter_code
_entity_poly.pdbx_strand_id
1 'polypeptide(L)'
;MKEFNKALSNFINDAAAGGAVRHLADLGYSISQIADNLDYPIPREKIAGYMWEHFVNTGKICLEEPKQTKDIASFVKEQDSFGRISFRRVTKTVDNSKKQYVKCEFGKLLYKKDEEFLKALQELSVDDREYIELMPWPLNPVYHECDGRLNRIKSKLKL
;
A
#
# COMPACT_ATOMS: atom_id res chain seq x y z
N MET A 1 15.18 -7.39 25.33
CA MET A 1 15.82 -6.12 24.89
C MET A 1 16.03 -6.04 23.37
N LYS A 2 16.33 -7.14 22.65
CA LYS A 2 16.47 -7.15 21.17
C LYS A 2 15.19 -6.76 20.40
N GLU A 3 14.02 -7.26 20.81
CA GLU A 3 12.75 -6.96 20.14
C GLU A 3 12.35 -5.48 20.22
N PHE A 4 12.64 -4.81 21.34
CA PHE A 4 12.35 -3.38 21.51
C PHE A 4 13.24 -2.51 20.60
N ASN A 5 14.54 -2.81 20.52
CA ASN A 5 15.45 -2.09 19.64
C ASN A 5 15.15 -2.33 18.15
N LYS A 6 14.65 -3.53 17.81
CA LYS A 6 14.16 -3.85 16.47
C LYS A 6 12.88 -3.07 16.14
N ALA A 7 11.91 -3.04 17.06
CA ALA A 7 10.69 -2.25 16.91
C ALA A 7 10.98 -0.74 16.83
N LEU A 8 11.93 -0.24 17.63
CA LEU A 8 12.33 1.16 17.63
C LEU A 8 13.11 1.55 16.37
N SER A 9 14.02 0.70 15.90
CA SER A 9 14.73 0.90 14.62
C SER A 9 13.78 0.83 13.43
N ASN A 10 12.84 -0.12 13.43
CA ASN A 10 11.77 -0.16 12.43
C ASN A 10 10.95 1.14 12.47
N PHE A 11 10.57 1.60 13.65
CA PHE A 11 9.82 2.84 13.83
C PHE A 11 10.57 4.10 13.37
N ILE A 12 11.87 4.23 13.67
CA ILE A 12 12.70 5.37 13.23
C ILE A 12 12.86 5.36 11.71
N ASN A 13 13.09 4.19 11.11
CA ASN A 13 13.13 4.03 9.66
C ASN A 13 11.76 4.33 9.03
N ASP A 14 10.65 3.92 9.65
CA ASP A 14 9.28 4.21 9.22
C ASP A 14 8.93 5.70 9.29
N ALA A 15 9.45 6.40 10.29
CA ALA A 15 9.21 7.83 10.49
C ALA A 15 9.88 8.71 9.41
N ALA A 16 11.05 8.32 8.90
CA ALA A 16 11.77 9.08 7.87
C ALA A 16 11.43 8.63 6.43
N ALA A 17 11.26 7.34 6.19
CA ALA A 17 11.06 6.78 4.84
C ALA A 17 9.62 6.86 4.36
N GLY A 18 8.67 6.64 5.26
CA GLY A 18 7.27 6.50 4.90
C GLY A 18 6.72 7.73 4.19
N GLY A 19 7.18 8.94 4.55
CA GLY A 19 6.76 10.17 3.89
C GLY A 19 7.13 10.23 2.40
N ALA A 20 8.39 9.97 2.08
CA ALA A 20 8.90 9.97 0.71
C ALA A 20 8.25 8.86 -0.14
N VAL A 21 8.14 7.65 0.41
CA VAL A 21 7.51 6.52 -0.29
C VAL A 21 6.05 6.82 -0.63
N ARG A 22 5.28 7.38 0.30
CA ARG A 22 3.88 7.78 0.06
C ARG A 22 3.76 8.81 -1.04
N HIS A 23 4.60 9.84 -1.00
CA HIS A 23 4.59 10.89 -2.01
C HIS A 23 4.91 10.35 -3.41
N LEU A 24 5.97 9.54 -3.55
CA LEU A 24 6.35 8.94 -4.83
C LEU A 24 5.31 7.93 -5.32
N ALA A 25 4.66 7.19 -4.40
CA ALA A 25 3.56 6.29 -4.74
C ALA A 25 2.33 7.04 -5.30
N ASP A 26 2.01 8.23 -4.76
CA ASP A 26 0.95 9.10 -5.30
C ASP A 26 1.28 9.64 -6.69
N LEU A 27 2.57 9.85 -6.99
CA LEU A 27 3.07 10.19 -8.32
C LEU A 27 3.05 9.00 -9.29
N GLY A 28 2.75 7.79 -8.81
CA GLY A 28 2.61 6.59 -9.64
C GLY A 28 3.90 5.79 -9.84
N TYR A 29 4.95 6.07 -9.08
CA TYR A 29 6.23 5.35 -9.16
C TYR A 29 6.05 3.86 -8.78
N SER A 30 6.86 2.99 -9.37
CA SER A 30 6.98 1.57 -9.01
C SER A 30 7.84 1.38 -7.75
N ILE A 31 7.86 0.16 -7.19
CA ILE A 31 8.63 -0.11 -5.97
C ILE A 31 10.12 0.05 -6.24
N SER A 32 10.61 -0.42 -7.39
CA SER A 32 11.99 -0.21 -7.83
C SER A 32 12.30 1.26 -8.09
N GLN A 33 11.43 1.99 -8.79
CA GLN A 33 11.64 3.43 -9.02
C GLN A 33 11.68 4.21 -7.71
N ILE A 34 10.84 3.87 -6.74
CA ILE A 34 10.90 4.48 -5.40
C ILE A 34 12.23 4.16 -4.74
N ALA A 35 12.68 2.90 -4.76
CA ALA A 35 13.96 2.50 -4.18
C ALA A 35 15.15 3.30 -4.74
N ASP A 36 15.15 3.54 -6.05
CA ASP A 36 16.20 4.29 -6.74
C ASP A 36 16.17 5.81 -6.45
N ASN A 37 15.04 6.35 -5.99
CA ASN A 37 14.85 7.78 -5.69
C ASN A 37 14.99 8.10 -4.19
N LEU A 38 15.35 7.13 -3.35
CA LEU A 38 15.57 7.34 -1.92
C LEU A 38 17.05 7.55 -1.61
N ASP A 39 17.35 8.47 -0.69
CA ASP A 39 18.72 8.79 -0.26
C ASP A 39 19.42 7.64 0.48
N TYR A 40 18.68 6.60 0.85
CA TYR A 40 19.19 5.42 1.56
C TYR A 40 18.49 4.16 1.09
N PRO A 41 19.19 3.01 1.07
CA PRO A 41 18.64 1.77 0.57
C PRO A 41 17.55 1.24 1.51
N ILE A 42 16.34 1.12 0.99
CA ILE A 42 15.22 0.44 1.68
C ILE A 42 14.89 -0.84 0.91
N PRO A 43 14.72 -1.98 1.60
CA PRO A 43 14.25 -3.20 0.96
C PRO A 43 12.92 -3.00 0.22
N ARG A 44 12.78 -3.58 -0.97
CA ARG A 44 11.59 -3.42 -1.81
C ARG A 44 10.32 -3.87 -1.10
N GLU A 45 10.38 -4.94 -0.31
CA GLU A 45 9.26 -5.46 0.47
C GLU A 45 8.79 -4.43 1.52
N LYS A 46 9.71 -3.65 2.07
CA LYS A 46 9.39 -2.60 3.04
C LYS A 46 8.74 -1.40 2.36
N ILE A 47 9.22 -1.02 1.16
CA ILE A 47 8.56 -0.02 0.31
C ILE A 47 7.15 -0.47 -0.05
N ALA A 48 6.98 -1.73 -0.48
CA ALA A 48 5.67 -2.31 -0.81
C ALA A 48 4.72 -2.27 0.39
N GLY A 49 5.22 -2.56 1.59
CA GLY A 49 4.46 -2.42 2.84
C GLY A 49 3.94 -1.00 3.06
N TYR A 50 4.80 0.02 2.92
CA TYR A 50 4.37 1.42 3.05
C TYR A 50 3.37 1.84 1.97
N MET A 51 3.56 1.40 0.73
CA MET A 51 2.62 1.66 -0.36
C MET A 51 1.26 1.04 -0.06
N TRP A 52 1.24 -0.20 0.43
CA TRP A 52 0.01 -0.88 0.83
C TRP A 52 -0.74 -0.13 1.91
N GLU A 53 -0.07 0.19 3.02
CA GLU A 53 -0.68 0.95 4.12
C GLU A 53 -1.24 2.28 3.62
N HIS A 54 -0.48 2.99 2.78
CA HIS A 54 -0.91 4.24 2.18
C HIS A 54 -2.15 4.09 1.29
N PHE A 55 -2.15 3.11 0.40
CA PHE A 55 -3.28 2.87 -0.51
C PHE A 55 -4.54 2.43 0.24
N VAL A 56 -4.40 1.67 1.33
CA VAL A 56 -5.51 1.37 2.23
C VAL A 56 -6.01 2.62 2.95
N ASN A 57 -5.09 3.46 3.46
CA ASN A 57 -5.42 4.67 4.19
C ASN A 57 -5.99 5.81 3.32
N THR A 58 -5.75 5.78 2.01
CA THR A 58 -6.31 6.74 1.05
C THR A 58 -7.57 6.23 0.35
N GLY A 59 -7.99 5.00 0.65
CA GLY A 59 -9.13 4.35 -0.01
C GLY A 59 -8.85 3.95 -1.47
N LYS A 60 -7.59 4.02 -1.93
CA LYS A 60 -7.19 3.46 -3.23
C LYS A 60 -7.32 1.94 -3.26
N ILE A 61 -7.09 1.29 -2.12
CA ILE A 61 -7.41 -0.12 -1.87
C ILE A 61 -8.39 -0.21 -0.71
N CYS A 62 -9.44 -1.01 -0.87
CA CYS A 62 -10.42 -1.30 0.16
C CYS A 62 -10.46 -2.81 0.43
N LEU A 63 -10.36 -3.19 1.70
CA LEU A 63 -10.36 -4.60 2.13
C LEU A 63 -11.76 -5.22 2.19
N GLU A 64 -12.77 -4.36 2.08
CA GLU A 64 -14.19 -4.69 2.05
C GLU A 64 -14.81 -3.92 0.88
N GLU A 65 -16.05 -4.28 0.53
CA GLU A 65 -16.78 -3.58 -0.52
C GLU A 65 -16.85 -2.07 -0.23
N PRO A 66 -16.42 -1.22 -1.17
CA PRO A 66 -16.23 0.20 -0.92
C PRO A 66 -17.58 0.88 -0.70
N LYS A 67 -17.72 1.52 0.45
CA LYS A 67 -18.82 2.45 0.74
C LYS A 67 -18.49 3.83 0.16
N GLN A 68 -19.52 4.63 -0.11
CA GLN A 68 -19.37 6.01 -0.62
C GLN A 68 -18.48 6.85 0.29
N THR A 69 -18.54 6.63 1.60
CA THR A 69 -17.66 7.28 2.57
C THR A 69 -17.07 6.24 3.52
N LYS A 70 -15.81 6.42 3.91
CA LYS A 70 -15.13 5.57 4.89
C LYS A 70 -14.38 6.41 5.91
N ASP A 71 -14.67 6.17 7.18
CA ASP A 71 -13.93 6.77 8.28
C ASP A 71 -12.69 5.94 8.61
N ILE A 72 -11.53 6.58 8.60
CA ILE A 72 -10.25 5.98 8.91
C ILE A 72 -9.72 6.62 10.18
N ALA A 73 -9.49 5.79 11.20
CA ALA A 73 -8.89 6.22 12.45
C ALA A 73 -7.37 6.10 12.38
N SER A 74 -6.68 7.17 12.76
CA SER A 74 -5.23 7.23 12.97
C SER A 74 -4.94 7.74 14.38
N PHE A 75 -3.70 7.59 14.85
CA PHE A 75 -3.28 8.11 16.15
C PHE A 75 -2.19 9.15 15.95
N VAL A 76 -2.38 10.34 16.51
CA VAL A 76 -1.39 11.42 16.50
C VAL A 76 -0.73 11.47 17.87
N LYS A 77 0.60 11.47 17.88
CA LYS A 77 1.40 11.66 19.09
C LYS A 77 1.39 13.13 19.48
N GLU A 78 1.03 13.41 20.73
CA GLU A 78 1.07 14.76 21.31
C GLU A 78 2.05 14.77 22.49
N GLN A 79 2.76 15.88 22.64
CA GLN A 79 3.66 16.11 23.77
C GLN A 79 3.24 17.40 24.46
N ASP A 80 2.95 17.33 25.76
CA ASP A 80 2.57 18.49 26.54
C ASP A 80 3.80 19.34 26.95
N SER A 81 3.55 20.48 27.59
CA SER A 81 4.60 21.39 28.08
C SER A 81 5.49 20.76 29.16
N PHE A 82 5.10 19.59 29.71
CA PHE A 82 5.85 18.84 30.72
C PHE A 82 6.55 17.61 30.11
N GLY A 83 6.52 17.44 28.79
CA GLY A 83 7.17 16.34 28.08
C GLY A 83 6.42 15.01 28.16
N ARG A 84 5.19 14.97 28.66
CA ARG A 84 4.37 13.75 28.69
C ARG A 84 3.85 13.46 27.29
N ILE A 85 3.96 12.21 26.89
CA ILE A 85 3.49 11.73 25.60
C ILE A 85 2.07 11.17 25.76
N SER A 86 1.15 11.65 24.94
CA SER A 86 -0.19 11.08 24.77
C SER A 86 -0.45 10.75 23.29
N PHE A 87 -1.45 9.92 23.04
CA PHE A 87 -1.88 9.58 21.68
C PHE A 87 -3.35 9.95 21.52
N ARG A 88 -3.64 10.88 20.61
CA ARG A 88 -5.01 11.25 20.29
C ARG A 88 -5.47 10.48 19.05
N ARG A 89 -6.63 9.83 19.14
CA ARG A 89 -7.30 9.24 17.99
C ARG A 89 -7.87 10.36 17.11
N VAL A 90 -7.57 10.30 15.81
CA VAL A 90 -8.05 11.23 14.79
C VAL A 90 -8.77 10.43 13.72
N THR A 91 -10.00 10.82 13.41
CA THR A 91 -10.78 10.20 12.33
C THR A 91 -10.75 11.10 11.10
N LYS A 92 -10.39 10.52 9.95
CA LYS A 92 -10.47 11.16 8.65
C LYS A 92 -11.54 10.45 7.82
N THR A 93 -12.53 11.20 7.34
CA THR A 93 -13.50 10.69 6.37
C THR A 93 -12.88 10.75 4.98
N VAL A 94 -12.85 9.61 4.29
CA VAL A 94 -12.46 9.50 2.88
C VAL A 94 -13.73 9.41 2.05
N ASP A 95 -13.87 10.31 1.09
CA ASP A 95 -14.95 10.31 0.09
C ASP A 95 -14.53 9.46 -1.11
N ASN A 96 -15.26 8.36 -1.32
CA ASN A 96 -15.10 7.42 -2.43
C ASN A 96 -16.26 7.52 -3.43
N SER A 97 -17.20 8.47 -3.29
CA SER A 97 -18.42 8.55 -4.10
C SER A 97 -18.18 8.63 -5.61
N LYS A 98 -17.04 9.19 -6.03
CA LYS A 98 -16.63 9.32 -7.44
C LYS A 98 -15.70 8.21 -7.92
N LYS A 99 -15.27 7.32 -7.03
CA LYS A 99 -14.30 6.27 -7.36
C LYS A 99 -15.02 5.03 -7.87
N GLN A 100 -14.48 4.45 -8.93
CA GLN A 100 -14.87 3.13 -9.40
C GLN A 100 -13.86 2.11 -8.90
N TYR A 101 -14.32 0.92 -8.53
CA TYR A 101 -13.46 -0.12 -7.99
C TYR A 101 -13.59 -1.42 -8.77
N VAL A 102 -12.48 -2.15 -8.86
CA VAL A 102 -12.43 -3.51 -9.43
C VAL A 102 -12.04 -4.46 -8.31
N LYS A 103 -12.77 -5.57 -8.21
CA LYS A 103 -12.47 -6.65 -7.27
C LYS A 103 -11.23 -7.41 -7.77
N CYS A 104 -10.22 -7.52 -6.91
CA CYS A 104 -8.95 -8.15 -7.20
C CYS A 104 -8.71 -9.31 -6.21
N GLU A 105 -8.31 -10.47 -6.72
CA GLU A 105 -7.97 -11.66 -5.91
C GLU A 105 -6.48 -12.03 -6.01
N PHE A 106 -5.61 -11.05 -6.25
CA PHE A 106 -4.18 -11.27 -6.52
C PHE A 106 -3.48 -12.14 -5.47
N GLY A 107 -3.69 -11.88 -4.18
CA GLY A 107 -3.06 -12.67 -3.11
C GLY A 107 -3.45 -14.15 -3.17
N LYS A 108 -4.71 -14.46 -3.47
CA LYS A 108 -5.19 -15.83 -3.65
C LYS A 108 -4.63 -16.49 -4.91
N LEU A 109 -4.54 -15.76 -6.03
CA LEU A 109 -3.99 -16.26 -7.30
C LEU A 109 -2.49 -16.55 -7.18
N LEU A 110 -1.73 -15.66 -6.54
CA LEU A 110 -0.31 -15.86 -6.21
C LEU A 110 -0.11 -17.07 -5.30
N TYR A 111 -0.90 -17.18 -4.22
CA TYR A 111 -0.81 -18.30 -3.28
C TYR A 111 -1.07 -19.66 -3.93
N LYS A 112 -2.06 -19.73 -4.82
CA LYS A 112 -2.39 -20.95 -5.56
C LYS A 112 -1.40 -21.30 -6.66
N LYS A 113 -0.49 -20.38 -7.02
CA LYS A 113 0.39 -20.48 -8.19
C LYS A 113 -0.39 -20.80 -9.46
N ASP A 114 -1.49 -20.10 -9.66
CA ASP A 114 -2.35 -20.29 -10.83
C ASP A 114 -1.55 -20.06 -12.12
N GLU A 115 -1.44 -21.09 -12.97
CA GLU A 115 -0.53 -21.06 -14.12
C GLU A 115 -0.92 -20.03 -15.18
N GLU A 116 -2.23 -19.85 -15.42
CA GLU A 116 -2.73 -18.88 -16.38
C GLU A 116 -2.44 -17.45 -15.89
N PHE A 117 -2.69 -17.19 -14.61
CA PHE A 117 -2.36 -15.93 -13.97
C PHE A 117 -0.86 -15.64 -14.00
N LEU A 118 -0.01 -16.61 -13.63
CA LEU A 118 1.44 -16.43 -13.64
C LEU A 118 1.98 -16.18 -15.06
N LYS A 119 1.42 -16.81 -16.09
CA LYS A 119 1.74 -16.51 -17.49
C LYS A 119 1.30 -15.09 -17.86
N ALA A 120 0.09 -14.70 -17.50
CA ALA A 120 -0.42 -13.35 -17.77
C ALA A 120 0.37 -12.26 -17.04
N LEU A 121 0.90 -12.54 -15.83
CA LEU A 121 1.82 -11.64 -15.13
C LEU A 121 3.11 -11.37 -15.91
N GLN A 122 3.62 -12.34 -16.67
CA GLN A 122 4.82 -12.15 -17.50
C GLN A 122 4.59 -11.22 -18.69
N GLU A 123 3.33 -10.99 -19.09
CA GLU A 123 2.98 -10.05 -20.16
C GLU A 123 2.81 -8.60 -19.66
N LEU A 124 2.82 -8.40 -18.33
CA LEU A 124 2.79 -7.07 -17.73
C LEU A 124 4.14 -6.37 -17.88
N SER A 125 4.12 -5.04 -17.77
CA SER A 125 5.36 -4.29 -17.57
C SER A 125 6.06 -4.76 -16.28
N VAL A 126 7.38 -4.60 -16.23
CA VAL A 126 8.17 -4.99 -15.03
C VAL A 126 7.63 -4.30 -13.77
N ASP A 127 7.26 -3.03 -13.88
CA ASP A 127 6.69 -2.23 -12.79
C ASP A 127 5.31 -2.73 -12.33
N ASP A 128 4.41 -3.06 -13.26
CA ASP A 128 3.07 -3.54 -12.93
C ASP A 128 3.12 -4.98 -12.38
N ARG A 129 4.05 -5.81 -12.87
CA ARG A 129 4.30 -7.16 -12.34
C ARG A 129 4.86 -7.09 -10.92
N GLU A 130 5.89 -6.26 -10.69
CA GLU A 130 6.49 -6.02 -9.38
C GLU A 130 5.44 -5.55 -8.36
N TYR A 131 4.54 -4.66 -8.77
CA TYR A 131 3.44 -4.20 -7.93
C TYR A 131 2.54 -5.36 -7.46
N ILE A 132 2.25 -6.33 -8.32
CA ILE A 132 1.43 -7.48 -7.93
C ILE A 132 2.24 -8.44 -7.05
N GLU A 133 3.48 -8.72 -7.40
CA GLU A 133 4.31 -9.74 -6.74
C GLU A 133 4.77 -9.34 -5.33
N LEU A 134 5.09 -8.05 -5.11
CA LEU A 134 5.68 -7.58 -3.86
C LEU A 134 4.69 -6.96 -2.88
N MET A 135 3.55 -6.44 -3.36
CA MET A 135 2.55 -5.87 -2.45
C MET A 135 1.95 -6.98 -1.57
N PRO A 136 1.71 -6.72 -0.27
CA PRO A 136 1.22 -7.70 0.70
C PRO A 136 -0.29 -7.97 0.54
N TRP A 137 -0.70 -8.49 -0.61
CA TRP A 137 -2.09 -8.83 -0.89
C TRP A 137 -2.61 -9.92 0.07
N PRO A 138 -3.76 -9.73 0.72
CA PRO A 138 -4.36 -10.78 1.53
C PRO A 138 -4.93 -11.91 0.65
N LEU A 139 -5.20 -13.06 1.27
CA LEU A 139 -5.88 -14.18 0.59
C LEU A 139 -7.38 -13.93 0.36
N ASN A 140 -7.91 -12.85 0.91
CA ASN A 140 -9.27 -12.39 0.68
C ASN A 140 -9.32 -11.40 -0.48
N PRO A 141 -10.45 -11.30 -1.20
CA PRO A 141 -10.60 -10.29 -2.24
C PRO A 141 -10.48 -8.87 -1.67
N VAL A 142 -9.88 -7.99 -2.47
CA VAL A 142 -9.83 -6.55 -2.18
C VAL A 142 -10.38 -5.76 -3.35
N TYR A 143 -10.71 -4.50 -3.13
CA TYR A 143 -11.28 -3.60 -4.12
C TYR A 143 -10.28 -2.50 -4.40
N HIS A 144 -9.75 -2.46 -5.62
CA HIS A 144 -8.77 -1.46 -6.02
C HIS A 144 -9.45 -0.40 -6.89
N GLU A 145 -9.18 0.87 -6.61
CA GLU A 145 -9.66 2.01 -7.40
C GLU A 145 -9.20 1.85 -8.85
N CYS A 146 -10.08 2.12 -9.80
CA CYS A 146 -9.83 1.97 -11.24
C CYS A 146 -8.96 3.12 -11.77
N ASP A 147 -7.73 3.20 -11.27
CA ASP A 147 -6.73 4.21 -11.61
C ASP A 147 -5.93 3.83 -12.86
N GLY A 148 -4.98 4.68 -13.26
CA GLY A 148 -4.15 4.42 -14.44
C GLY A 148 -3.40 3.09 -14.40
N ARG A 149 -2.89 2.69 -13.22
CA ARG A 149 -2.17 1.41 -13.04
C ARG A 149 -3.12 0.22 -13.19
N LEU A 150 -4.24 0.23 -12.46
CA LEU A 150 -5.20 -0.87 -12.51
C LEU A 150 -5.85 -0.99 -13.90
N ASN A 151 -6.05 0.11 -14.61
CA ASN A 151 -6.53 0.08 -15.99
C ASN A 151 -5.57 -0.65 -16.95
N ARG A 152 -4.25 -0.50 -16.77
CA ARG A 152 -3.28 -1.28 -17.54
C ARG A 152 -3.33 -2.76 -17.16
N ILE A 153 -3.32 -3.05 -15.86
CA ILE A 153 -3.33 -4.42 -15.33
C ILE A 153 -4.60 -5.17 -15.76
N LYS A 154 -5.79 -4.58 -15.57
CA LYS A 154 -7.07 -5.23 -15.91
C LYS A 154 -7.17 -5.58 -17.38
N SER A 155 -6.62 -4.73 -18.26
CA SER A 155 -6.66 -4.96 -19.72
C SER A 155 -5.89 -6.23 -20.13
N LYS A 156 -4.86 -6.59 -19.36
CA LYS A 156 -4.01 -7.77 -19.60
C LYS A 156 -4.52 -9.00 -18.86
N LEU A 157 -4.92 -8.83 -17.60
CA LEU A 157 -5.38 -9.91 -16.73
C LEU A 157 -6.87 -10.26 -16.91
N LYS A 158 -7.59 -9.55 -17.77
CA LYS A 158 -9.03 -9.73 -18.05
C LYS A 158 -9.89 -9.67 -16.78
N LEU A 159 -9.57 -8.71 -15.90
CA LEU A 159 -10.32 -8.40 -14.68
C LEU A 159 -11.57 -7.56 -14.97
#